data_AF-A0A166ZCQ9-F1
#
_entry.id   AF-A0A166ZCQ9-F1
#
_cell.length_a   1.000
_cell.length_b   1.000
_cell.length_c   1.000
_cell.angle_alpha   90.00
_cell.angle_beta   90.00
_cell.angle_gamma   90.00
#
_symmetry.space_group_name_H-M   'P 1'
#
loop_
_entity.id
_entity.type
_entity.pdbx_description
1 polymer ?
#
loop_
_entity_poly.entity_id
_entity_poly.type
_entity_poly.pdbx_seq_one_letter_code
_entity_poly.pdbx_strand_id
1 'polypeptide(L)'
;MLRVELVTGFDHLYDGGTVDARSLHAQAVKLTEQEEIGYLDALASSLPASKQLCISSVDSLFKRYEAGFGPVKDFLLGLKLISNQNGMIIKVRVNIFVFAFLAHAKNLDLIFHTEIEAMHKSRFLSWQNAVHNLVLFESKGRKITCEHKMLVAPYLKLRKILERDSTRNELALLALLTFSCPMQEKEILKVLGGSDSGLKALLFTLLDTGVVTMSCGLVTIEQVYIPIAVFFVRAKLGVDLIQLSQRWV
;
A
#
# COMPACT_ATOMS: atom_id res chain seq x y z
N MET A 1 22.71 -9.53 1.67
CA MET A 1 21.78 -9.66 0.52
C MET A 1 20.37 -9.20 0.89
N LEU A 2 19.84 -8.21 0.16
CA LEU A 2 18.48 -7.71 0.31
C LEU A 2 17.50 -8.50 -0.58
N ARG A 3 16.36 -8.92 -0.02
CA ARG A 3 15.26 -9.60 -0.73
C ARG A 3 13.98 -8.80 -0.55
N VAL A 4 13.20 -8.65 -1.61
CA VAL A 4 11.89 -8.00 -1.57
C VAL A 4 10.80 -9.07 -1.67
N GLU A 5 10.04 -9.22 -0.61
CA GLU A 5 8.83 -10.04 -0.60
C GLU A 5 7.63 -9.18 -0.96
N LEU A 6 6.94 -9.58 -2.03
CA LEU A 6 5.71 -8.95 -2.47
C LEU A 6 4.54 -9.56 -1.73
N VAL A 7 3.72 -8.70 -1.13
CA VAL A 7 2.57 -9.10 -0.33
C VAL A 7 1.28 -8.48 -0.89
N THR A 8 0.18 -9.22 -0.74
CA THR A 8 -1.17 -8.75 -1.10
C THR A 8 -1.92 -8.34 0.16
N GLY A 9 -2.24 -7.06 0.29
CA GLY A 9 -2.96 -6.54 1.44
C GLY A 9 -2.00 -6.15 2.57
N PHE A 10 -2.44 -6.36 3.81
CA PHE A 10 -1.82 -5.75 4.99
C PHE A 10 -1.59 -6.73 6.15
N ASP A 11 -1.58 -8.04 5.86
CA ASP A 11 -1.33 -9.09 6.88
C ASP A 11 0.02 -8.92 7.57
N HIS A 12 1.01 -8.37 6.86
CA HIS A 12 2.38 -8.19 7.35
C HIS A 12 2.53 -7.23 8.52
N LEU A 13 1.47 -6.50 8.88
CA LEU A 13 1.46 -5.53 9.98
C LEU A 13 1.22 -6.18 11.34
N TYR A 14 0.79 -7.44 11.35
CA TYR A 14 0.45 -8.17 12.57
C TYR A 14 1.48 -9.26 12.91
N ASP A 15 2.54 -9.40 12.09
CA ASP A 15 3.58 -10.39 12.33
C ASP A 15 4.54 -9.91 13.44
N GLY A 16 4.53 -10.64 14.56
CA GLY A 16 5.51 -10.43 15.63
C GLY A 16 6.94 -10.72 15.14
N GLY A 17 7.87 -9.82 15.45
CA GLY A 17 9.30 -10.00 15.12
C GLY A 17 9.77 -9.30 13.85
N THR A 18 8.93 -8.49 13.20
CA THR A 18 9.37 -7.57 12.15
C THR A 18 9.80 -6.22 12.71
N VAL A 19 10.70 -5.55 11.99
CA VAL A 19 11.06 -4.16 12.22
C VAL A 19 10.17 -3.29 11.34
N ASP A 20 9.46 -2.34 11.94
CA ASP A 20 8.61 -1.41 11.19
C ASP A 20 9.46 -0.38 10.42
N ALA A 21 9.26 -0.30 9.10
CA ALA A 21 10.05 0.58 8.24
C ALA A 21 9.85 2.06 8.56
N ARG A 22 8.65 2.46 9.01
CA ARG A 22 8.38 3.86 9.35
C ARG A 22 9.10 4.28 10.62
N SER A 23 9.08 3.45 11.65
CA SER A 23 9.86 3.67 12.87
C SER A 23 11.36 3.76 12.56
N LEU A 24 11.88 2.84 11.74
CA LEU A 24 13.29 2.84 11.35
C LEU A 24 13.68 4.10 10.55
N HIS A 25 12.85 4.48 9.57
CA HIS A 25 13.07 5.70 8.80
C HIS A 25 13.02 6.95 9.68
N ALA A 26 12.06 7.06 10.58
CA ALA A 26 11.94 8.20 11.49
C ALA A 26 13.14 8.33 12.45
N GLN A 27 13.66 7.20 12.95
CA GLN A 27 14.89 7.17 13.75
C GLN A 27 16.10 7.66 12.94
N ALA A 28 16.26 7.16 11.71
CA ALA A 28 17.36 7.56 10.84
C ALA A 28 17.31 9.07 10.50
N VAL A 29 16.12 9.61 10.19
CA VAL A 29 15.95 11.06 9.94
C VAL A 29 16.33 11.87 11.19
N LYS A 30 15.84 11.47 12.36
CA LYS A 30 16.16 12.16 13.62
C LYS A 30 17.66 12.14 13.93
N LEU A 31 18.34 11.01 13.71
CA LEU A 31 19.79 10.90 13.90
C LEU A 31 20.57 11.77 12.90
N THR A 32 20.12 11.82 11.64
CA THR A 32 20.70 12.71 10.62
C THR A 32 20.64 14.18 11.06
N GLU A 33 19.52 14.60 11.66
CA GLU A 33 19.33 15.96 12.18
C GLU A 33 20.11 16.25 13.46
N GLN A 34 20.34 15.25 14.31
CA GLN A 34 20.97 15.41 15.63
C GLN A 34 22.49 15.28 15.61
N GLU A 35 23.02 14.36 14.79
CA GLU A 35 24.44 13.99 14.79
C GLU A 35 25.19 14.47 13.54
N GLU A 36 24.53 15.20 12.63
CA GLU A 36 25.06 15.65 11.34
C GLU A 36 25.70 14.53 10.47
N ILE A 37 25.31 13.28 10.70
CA ILE A 37 25.74 12.12 9.90
C ILE A 37 24.85 11.96 8.67
N GLY A 38 25.36 11.29 7.63
CA GLY A 38 24.57 11.00 6.44
C GLY A 38 23.42 10.02 6.72
N TYR A 39 22.32 10.12 5.95
CA TYR A 39 21.14 9.24 6.11
C TYR A 39 21.48 7.74 6.07
N LEU A 40 22.45 7.34 5.23
CA LEU A 40 22.88 5.94 5.12
C LEU A 40 23.49 5.44 6.44
N ASP A 41 24.35 6.23 7.06
CA ASP A 41 25.02 5.89 8.31
C ASP A 41 24.01 5.92 9.47
N ALA A 42 23.11 6.91 9.49
CA ALA A 42 22.01 6.98 10.44
C ALA A 42 21.08 5.75 10.34
N LEU A 43 20.76 5.32 9.12
CA LEU A 43 19.94 4.13 8.88
C LEU A 43 20.67 2.86 9.33
N ALA A 44 21.97 2.73 9.03
CA ALA A 44 22.78 1.61 9.47
C ALA A 44 22.84 1.50 11.01
N SER A 45 23.02 2.63 11.69
CA SER A 45 23.05 2.71 13.16
C SER A 45 21.70 2.42 13.82
N SER A 46 20.59 2.66 13.11
CA SER A 46 19.24 2.39 13.61
C SER A 46 18.82 0.91 13.46
N LEU A 47 19.56 0.11 12.69
CA LEU A 47 19.20 -1.29 12.48
C LEU A 47 19.50 -2.13 13.73
N PRO A 48 18.63 -3.07 14.10
CA PRO A 48 18.93 -4.00 15.19
C PRO A 48 20.17 -4.84 14.86
N ALA A 49 20.95 -5.15 15.88
CA ALA A 49 22.12 -6.02 15.79
C ALA A 49 21.69 -7.49 15.54
N SER A 50 21.31 -7.80 14.31
CA SER A 50 20.93 -9.14 13.85
C SER A 50 21.51 -9.42 12.47
N LYS A 51 21.92 -10.67 12.21
CA LYS A 51 22.37 -11.10 10.87
C LYS A 51 21.22 -11.28 9.88
N GLN A 52 20.00 -11.46 10.39
CA GLN A 52 18.79 -11.62 9.60
C GLN A 52 17.70 -10.69 10.11
N LEU A 53 17.15 -9.86 9.22
CA LEU A 53 16.11 -8.89 9.55
C LEU A 53 14.95 -9.03 8.59
N CYS A 54 13.73 -8.95 9.13
CA CYS A 54 12.52 -8.79 8.35
C CYS A 54 11.96 -7.40 8.61
N ILE A 55 11.83 -6.59 7.56
CA ILE A 55 11.31 -5.22 7.62
C ILE A 55 9.93 -5.21 6.97
N SER A 56 8.94 -4.67 7.67
CA SER A 56 7.55 -4.58 7.22
C SER A 56 7.10 -3.14 7.02
N SER A 57 5.91 -2.94 6.47
CA SER A 57 5.24 -1.63 6.36
C SER A 57 6.00 -0.61 5.48
N VAL A 58 6.81 -1.05 4.52
CA VAL A 58 7.55 -0.12 3.63
C VAL A 58 6.61 0.72 2.78
N ASP A 59 5.43 0.19 2.46
CA ASP A 59 4.33 0.91 1.83
C ASP A 59 3.87 2.15 2.61
N SER A 60 4.09 2.22 3.93
CA SER A 60 3.79 3.43 4.71
C SER A 60 4.78 4.57 4.46
N LEU A 61 5.98 4.29 3.94
CA LEU A 61 6.93 5.30 3.47
C LEU A 61 6.51 5.87 2.11
N PHE A 62 5.62 5.19 1.39
CA PHE A 62 5.06 5.65 0.13
C PHE A 62 4.07 6.78 0.41
N LYS A 63 4.55 8.02 0.40
CA LYS A 63 3.69 9.19 0.65
C LYS A 63 3.83 10.23 -0.44
N ARG A 64 2.71 10.85 -0.80
CA ARG A 64 2.61 11.94 -1.78
C ARG A 64 3.00 13.30 -1.17
N TYR A 65 4.07 13.40 -0.38
CA TYR A 65 4.56 14.69 0.13
C TYR A 65 5.49 15.37 -0.91
N GLU A 66 5.96 16.59 -0.61
CA GLU A 66 6.88 17.36 -1.48
C GLU A 66 8.11 16.57 -1.95
N ALA A 67 8.59 15.60 -1.14
CA ALA A 67 9.69 14.71 -1.49
C ALA A 67 9.33 13.57 -2.49
N GLY A 68 8.05 13.44 -2.85
CA GLY A 68 7.54 12.40 -3.74
C GLY A 68 7.86 10.98 -3.24
N PHE A 69 8.18 10.09 -4.17
CA PHE A 69 8.53 8.69 -3.88
C PHE A 69 10.00 8.47 -3.47
N GLY A 70 10.75 9.56 -3.25
CA GLY A 70 12.15 9.54 -2.84
C GLY A 70 12.39 8.71 -1.57
N PRO A 71 11.64 8.91 -0.47
CA PRO A 71 11.89 8.22 0.79
C PRO A 71 11.88 6.69 0.71
N VAL A 72 10.91 6.08 0.00
CA VAL A 72 10.87 4.62 -0.19
C VAL A 72 12.08 4.15 -0.98
N LYS A 73 12.42 4.86 -2.05
CA LYS A 73 13.55 4.52 -2.93
C LYS A 73 14.86 4.59 -2.16
N ASP A 74 15.10 5.69 -1.45
CA ASP A 74 16.34 5.93 -0.71
C ASP A 74 16.47 4.96 0.46
N PHE A 75 15.36 4.63 1.12
CA PHE A 75 15.32 3.60 2.16
C PHE A 75 15.68 2.21 1.61
N LEU A 76 15.04 1.75 0.53
CA LEU A 76 15.33 0.44 -0.07
C LEU A 76 16.76 0.34 -0.61
N LEU A 77 17.26 1.40 -1.25
CA LEU A 77 18.64 1.46 -1.74
C LEU A 77 19.64 1.48 -0.57
N GLY A 78 19.36 2.25 0.49
CA GLY A 78 20.18 2.28 1.70
C GLY A 78 20.28 0.90 2.35
N LEU A 79 19.15 0.21 2.52
CA LEU A 79 19.12 -1.16 3.03
C LEU A 79 19.92 -2.13 2.16
N LYS A 80 19.88 -1.97 0.83
CA LYS A 80 20.68 -2.80 -0.09
C LYS A 80 22.18 -2.60 0.13
N LEU A 81 22.61 -1.34 0.24
CA LEU A 81 24.02 -1.01 0.47
C LEU A 81 24.50 -1.58 1.81
N ILE A 82 23.75 -1.33 2.89
CA ILE A 82 24.06 -1.85 4.23
C ILE A 82 24.11 -3.38 4.22
N SER A 83 23.12 -4.02 3.62
CA SER A 83 23.03 -5.48 3.51
C SER A 83 24.22 -6.10 2.74
N ASN A 84 24.77 -5.39 1.77
CA ASN A 84 25.94 -5.84 1.02
C ASN A 84 27.24 -5.61 1.79
N GLN A 85 27.40 -4.46 2.44
CA GLN A 85 28.60 -4.11 3.23
C GLN A 85 28.75 -5.01 4.47
N ASN A 86 27.65 -5.25 5.18
CA ASN A 86 27.68 -5.95 6.47
C ASN A 86 27.40 -7.45 6.35
N GLY A 87 27.22 -7.98 5.12
CA GLY A 87 26.87 -9.37 4.89
C GLY A 87 25.52 -9.81 5.49
N MET A 88 24.67 -8.86 5.87
CA MET A 88 23.37 -9.12 6.49
C MET A 88 22.34 -9.58 5.48
N ILE A 89 21.41 -10.45 5.88
CA ILE A 89 20.26 -10.83 5.06
C ILE A 89 19.07 -9.99 5.51
N ILE A 90 18.57 -9.13 4.63
CA ILE A 90 17.42 -8.27 4.92
C ILE A 90 16.29 -8.69 3.99
N LYS A 91 15.17 -9.14 4.56
CA LYS A 91 13.92 -9.38 3.84
C LYS A 91 13.01 -8.17 4.06
N VAL A 92 12.48 -7.60 2.98
CA VAL A 92 11.62 -6.43 3.03
C VAL A 92 10.28 -6.77 2.42
N ARG A 93 9.19 -6.55 3.16
CA ARG A 93 7.84 -6.75 2.68
C ARG A 93 7.29 -5.47 2.07
N VAL A 94 6.78 -5.57 0.85
CA VAL A 94 6.23 -4.43 0.10
C VAL A 94 4.90 -4.84 -0.53
N ASN A 95 3.88 -4.00 -0.36
CA ASN A 95 2.61 -4.19 -1.06
C ASN A 95 2.85 -4.26 -2.58
N ILE A 96 2.25 -5.26 -3.23
CA ILE A 96 2.48 -5.54 -4.64
C ILE A 96 2.09 -4.39 -5.58
N PHE A 97 1.08 -3.58 -5.23
CA PHE A 97 0.67 -2.44 -6.04
C PHE A 97 1.67 -1.28 -5.92
N VAL A 98 2.22 -1.06 -4.72
CA VAL A 98 3.29 -0.07 -4.49
C VAL A 98 4.55 -0.48 -5.25
N PHE A 99 4.96 -1.75 -5.12
CA PHE A 99 6.15 -2.24 -5.82
C PHE A 99 5.99 -2.12 -7.34
N ALA A 100 4.84 -2.52 -7.88
CA ALA A 100 4.58 -2.42 -9.30
C ALA A 100 4.69 -0.98 -9.80
N PHE A 101 4.07 -0.03 -9.10
CA PHE A 101 4.19 1.39 -9.42
C PHE A 101 5.65 1.86 -9.42
N LEU A 102 6.42 1.51 -8.39
CA LEU A 102 7.83 1.92 -8.29
C LEU A 102 8.72 1.24 -9.33
N ALA A 103 8.47 -0.01 -9.68
CA ALA A 103 9.19 -0.72 -10.72
C ALA A 103 8.99 -0.04 -12.08
N HIS A 104 7.75 0.29 -12.45
CA HIS A 104 7.47 1.00 -13.71
C HIS A 104 7.98 2.45 -13.71
N ALA A 105 7.88 3.16 -12.58
CA ALA A 105 8.26 4.57 -12.51
C ALA A 105 9.76 4.80 -12.31
N LYS A 106 10.49 3.84 -11.72
CA LYS A 106 11.89 4.01 -11.25
C LYS A 106 12.80 2.82 -11.52
N ASN A 107 12.35 1.80 -12.27
CA ASN A 107 13.14 0.60 -12.62
C ASN A 107 13.68 -0.16 -11.39
N LEU A 108 12.96 -0.15 -10.26
CA LEU A 108 13.40 -0.83 -9.04
C LEU A 108 13.50 -2.35 -9.20
N ASP A 109 12.76 -2.94 -10.13
CA ASP A 109 12.81 -4.36 -10.47
C ASP A 109 14.18 -4.81 -11.01
N LEU A 110 14.97 -3.90 -11.59
CA LEU A 110 16.34 -4.19 -12.03
C LEU A 110 17.32 -4.29 -10.85
N ILE A 111 16.92 -3.81 -9.67
CA ILE A 111 17.81 -3.61 -8.52
C ILE A 111 17.58 -4.70 -7.46
N PHE A 112 16.36 -5.22 -7.34
CA PHE A 112 15.98 -6.12 -6.25
C PHE A 112 15.58 -7.50 -6.73
N HIS A 113 15.97 -8.53 -5.97
CA HIS A 113 15.39 -9.85 -6.11
C HIS A 113 14.00 -9.85 -5.46
N THR A 114 12.97 -10.18 -6.25
CA THR A 114 11.58 -10.20 -5.81
C THR A 114 11.10 -11.63 -5.62
N GLU A 115 10.35 -11.86 -4.56
CA GLU A 115 9.77 -13.15 -4.19
C GLU A 115 8.28 -12.91 -3.86
N ILE A 116 7.40 -13.86 -4.19
CA ILE A 116 5.99 -13.82 -3.80
C ILE A 116 5.58 -15.19 -3.27
N GLU A 117 5.01 -15.22 -2.06
CA GLU A 117 4.53 -16.47 -1.47
C GLU A 117 3.24 -16.96 -2.14
N ALA A 118 3.02 -18.27 -2.13
CA ALA A 118 1.88 -18.90 -2.81
C ALA A 118 0.52 -18.36 -2.33
N MET A 119 0.38 -18.05 -1.04
CA MET A 119 -0.82 -17.45 -0.48
C MET A 119 -1.12 -16.08 -1.11
N HIS A 120 -0.11 -15.21 -1.21
CA HIS A 120 -0.24 -13.89 -1.82
C HIS A 120 -0.55 -13.97 -3.32
N LYS A 121 0.12 -14.88 -4.03
CA LYS A 121 -0.16 -15.17 -5.43
C LYS A 121 -1.61 -15.63 -5.65
N SER A 122 -2.09 -16.58 -4.85
CA SER A 122 -3.48 -17.06 -4.93
C SER A 122 -4.48 -15.94 -4.65
N ARG A 123 -4.19 -15.09 -3.65
CA ARG A 123 -5.06 -13.96 -3.31
C ARG A 123 -5.11 -12.93 -4.44
N PHE A 124 -3.97 -12.62 -5.06
CA PHE A 124 -3.91 -11.73 -6.21
C PHE A 124 -4.77 -12.23 -7.38
N LEU A 125 -4.68 -13.53 -7.70
CA LEU A 125 -5.48 -14.14 -8.77
C LEU A 125 -6.99 -14.09 -8.46
N SER A 126 -7.36 -14.32 -7.19
CA SER A 126 -8.74 -14.13 -6.72
C SER A 126 -9.21 -12.68 -6.92
N TRP A 127 -8.38 -11.69 -6.56
CA TRP A 127 -8.69 -10.28 -6.80
C TRP A 127 -8.82 -9.94 -8.29
N GLN A 128 -7.94 -10.47 -9.14
CA GLN A 128 -8.03 -10.30 -10.59
C GLN A 128 -9.37 -10.82 -11.13
N ASN A 129 -9.81 -12.00 -10.68
CA ASN A 129 -11.10 -12.58 -11.05
C ASN A 129 -12.28 -11.73 -10.53
N ALA A 130 -12.20 -11.23 -9.30
CA ALA A 130 -13.21 -10.35 -8.72
C ALA A 130 -13.35 -9.04 -9.51
N VAL A 131 -12.23 -8.39 -9.87
CA VAL A 131 -12.22 -7.18 -10.71
C VAL A 131 -12.79 -7.48 -12.10
N HIS A 132 -12.44 -8.60 -12.72
CA HIS A 132 -13.00 -9.01 -14.00
C HIS A 132 -14.53 -9.17 -13.92
N ASN A 133 -15.03 -9.80 -12.86
CA ASN A 133 -16.46 -9.97 -12.64
C ASN A 133 -17.19 -8.63 -12.42
N LEU A 134 -16.58 -7.68 -11.71
CA LEU A 134 -17.10 -6.31 -11.58
C LEU A 134 -17.18 -5.60 -12.93
N VAL A 135 -16.17 -5.75 -13.79
CA VAL A 135 -16.20 -5.22 -15.17
C VAL A 135 -17.33 -5.83 -15.98
N LEU A 136 -17.54 -7.15 -15.89
CA LEU A 136 -18.64 -7.83 -16.58
C LEU A 136 -20.01 -7.44 -16.05
N PHE A 137 -20.12 -7.19 -14.74
CA PHE A 137 -21.33 -6.69 -14.10
C PHE A 137 -21.71 -5.31 -14.67
N GLU A 138 -20.76 -4.37 -14.71
CA GLU A 138 -20.99 -3.02 -15.22
C GLU A 138 -21.24 -2.96 -16.73
N SER A 139 -20.41 -3.66 -17.51
CA SER A 139 -20.46 -3.56 -18.98
C SER A 139 -21.54 -4.41 -19.63
N LYS A 140 -21.96 -5.51 -19.00
CA LYS A 140 -22.87 -6.51 -19.58
C LYS A 140 -24.06 -6.86 -18.70
N GLY A 141 -24.21 -6.24 -17.53
CA GLY A 141 -25.28 -6.58 -16.58
C GLY A 141 -25.22 -8.01 -16.04
N ARG A 142 -24.06 -8.68 -16.14
CA ARG A 142 -23.91 -10.07 -15.69
C ARG A 142 -23.94 -10.14 -14.18
N LYS A 143 -24.78 -11.01 -13.61
CA LYS A 143 -24.82 -11.24 -12.15
C LYS A 143 -23.47 -11.76 -11.66
N ILE A 144 -22.99 -11.20 -10.55
CA ILE A 144 -21.81 -11.70 -9.84
C ILE A 144 -22.17 -13.03 -9.18
N THR A 145 -21.36 -14.07 -9.44
CA THR A 145 -21.57 -15.44 -8.95
C THR A 145 -21.29 -15.58 -7.45
N CYS A 146 -21.62 -16.75 -6.88
CA CYS A 146 -21.64 -17.00 -5.43
C CYS A 146 -20.34 -16.62 -4.72
N GLU A 147 -19.17 -16.87 -5.31
CA GLU A 147 -17.85 -16.63 -4.69
C GLU A 147 -17.58 -15.15 -4.37
N HIS A 148 -18.16 -14.22 -5.13
CA HIS A 148 -17.94 -12.78 -4.98
C HIS A 148 -19.23 -12.00 -4.67
N LYS A 149 -20.32 -12.71 -4.35
CA LYS A 149 -21.63 -12.10 -4.11
C LYS A 149 -21.60 -11.08 -2.98
N MET A 150 -20.74 -11.29 -1.98
CA MET A 150 -20.55 -10.36 -0.86
C MET A 150 -20.02 -8.98 -1.29
N LEU A 151 -19.39 -8.86 -2.47
CA LEU A 151 -18.90 -7.59 -2.99
C LEU A 151 -20.01 -6.68 -3.51
N VAL A 152 -21.16 -7.25 -3.92
CA VAL A 152 -22.21 -6.52 -4.66
C VAL A 152 -22.77 -5.35 -3.85
N ALA A 153 -23.15 -5.57 -2.59
CA ALA A 153 -23.77 -4.51 -1.79
C ALA A 153 -22.79 -3.38 -1.45
N PRO A 154 -21.58 -3.65 -0.93
CA PRO A 154 -20.57 -2.60 -0.72
C PRO A 154 -20.19 -1.87 -2.02
N TYR A 155 -20.07 -2.62 -3.12
CA TYR A 155 -19.79 -2.06 -4.45
C TYR A 155 -20.86 -1.04 -4.87
N LEU A 156 -22.14 -1.40 -4.82
CA LEU A 156 -23.23 -0.51 -5.24
C LEU A 156 -23.33 0.74 -4.36
N LYS A 157 -23.10 0.61 -3.05
CA LYS A 157 -23.03 1.76 -2.14
C LYS A 157 -21.91 2.72 -2.53
N LEU A 158 -20.70 2.20 -2.72
CA LEU A 158 -19.55 3.01 -3.10
C LEU A 158 -19.71 3.61 -4.51
N ARG A 159 -20.29 2.85 -5.45
CA ARG A 159 -20.61 3.31 -6.81
C ARG A 159 -21.47 4.57 -6.78
N LYS A 160 -22.56 4.55 -6.00
CA LYS A 160 -23.47 5.69 -5.85
C LYS A 160 -22.77 6.95 -5.33
N ILE A 161 -21.76 6.79 -4.49
CA ILE A 161 -20.94 7.91 -4.01
C ILE A 161 -20.07 8.40 -5.17
N LEU A 162 -19.29 7.52 -5.80
CA LEU A 162 -18.30 7.85 -6.84
C LEU A 162 -18.87 8.25 -8.21
N GLU A 163 -20.18 8.14 -8.40
CA GLU A 163 -20.90 8.69 -9.57
C GLU A 163 -21.19 10.19 -9.45
N ARG A 164 -21.09 10.78 -8.25
CA ARG A 164 -21.29 12.22 -8.05
C ARG A 164 -20.12 13.01 -8.67
N ASP A 165 -20.40 14.22 -9.13
CA ASP A 165 -19.39 15.10 -9.73
C ASP A 165 -18.28 15.50 -8.75
N SER A 166 -18.61 15.62 -7.46
CA SER A 166 -17.70 16.04 -6.39
C SER A 166 -17.14 14.85 -5.59
N THR A 167 -16.39 13.95 -6.24
CA THR A 167 -15.89 12.68 -5.63
C THR A 167 -14.37 12.56 -5.55
N ARG A 168 -13.68 13.68 -5.78
CA ARG A 168 -12.22 13.72 -5.86
C ARG A 168 -11.55 13.21 -4.57
N ASN A 169 -12.08 13.57 -3.40
CA ASN A 169 -11.46 13.23 -2.12
C ASN A 169 -11.73 11.77 -1.74
N GLU A 170 -12.92 11.26 -2.06
CA GLU A 170 -13.32 9.86 -1.92
C GLU A 170 -12.42 8.97 -2.75
N LEU A 171 -12.25 9.32 -4.03
CA LEU A 171 -11.39 8.58 -4.94
C LEU A 171 -9.92 8.67 -4.54
N ALA A 172 -9.45 9.84 -4.10
CA ALA A 172 -8.09 10.02 -3.63
C ALA A 172 -7.81 9.20 -2.37
N LEU A 173 -8.74 9.16 -1.41
CA LEU A 173 -8.61 8.35 -0.21
C LEU A 173 -8.65 6.86 -0.53
N LEU A 174 -9.57 6.43 -1.40
CA LEU A 174 -9.65 5.03 -1.85
C LEU A 174 -8.37 4.56 -2.53
N ALA A 175 -7.81 5.40 -3.41
CA ALA A 175 -6.52 5.13 -4.03
C ALA A 175 -5.40 5.06 -2.98
N LEU A 176 -5.34 6.04 -2.09
CA LEU A 176 -4.32 6.11 -1.03
C LEU A 176 -4.35 4.86 -0.13
N LEU A 177 -5.52 4.42 0.31
CA LEU A 177 -5.67 3.21 1.12
C LEU A 177 -5.38 1.93 0.33
N THR A 178 -5.51 1.93 -1.00
CA THR A 178 -5.11 0.77 -1.83
C THR A 178 -3.59 0.57 -1.82
N PHE A 179 -2.82 1.67 -1.71
CA PHE A 179 -1.35 1.62 -1.72
C PHE A 179 -0.73 1.54 -0.32
N SER A 180 -1.26 2.30 0.64
CA SER A 180 -0.57 2.62 1.90
C SER A 180 -1.44 2.44 3.15
N CYS A 181 -2.48 1.62 3.07
CA CYS A 181 -3.25 1.24 4.27
C CYS A 181 -2.38 0.39 5.21
N PRO A 182 -2.67 0.39 6.52
CA PRO A 182 -3.61 1.24 7.26
C PRO A 182 -3.04 2.65 7.43
N MET A 183 -3.93 3.62 7.64
CA MET A 183 -3.52 5.00 7.89
C MET A 183 -4.26 5.62 9.06
N GLN A 184 -3.56 6.45 9.83
CA GLN A 184 -4.20 7.31 10.83
C GLN A 184 -4.87 8.52 10.16
N GLU A 185 -5.92 9.06 10.77
CA GLU A 185 -6.61 10.27 10.30
C GLU A 185 -5.65 11.45 10.06
N LYS A 186 -4.70 11.67 10.98
CA LYS A 186 -3.69 12.74 10.85
C LYS A 186 -2.83 12.59 9.59
N GLU A 187 -2.55 11.35 9.19
CA GLU A 187 -1.77 11.07 7.98
C GLU A 187 -2.57 11.32 6.72
N ILE A 188 -3.84 10.90 6.74
CA ILE A 188 -4.78 11.15 5.65
C ILE A 188 -4.96 12.66 5.47
N LEU A 189 -5.21 13.40 6.56
CA LEU A 189 -5.35 14.84 6.53
C LEU A 189 -4.10 15.52 5.95
N LYS A 190 -2.91 15.07 6.33
CA LYS A 190 -1.66 15.62 5.81
C LYS A 190 -1.49 15.37 4.31
N VAL A 191 -2.04 14.28 3.76
CA VAL A 191 -1.93 13.93 2.33
C VAL A 191 -3.03 14.57 1.49
N LEU A 192 -4.28 14.55 1.95
CA LEU A 192 -5.42 15.09 1.22
C LEU A 192 -5.60 16.60 1.43
N GLY A 193 -5.05 17.13 2.52
CA GLY A 193 -5.29 18.50 2.98
C GLY A 193 -6.71 18.69 3.53
N GLY A 194 -7.06 19.95 3.80
CA GLY A 194 -8.40 20.33 4.27
C GLY A 194 -8.51 20.45 5.79
N SER A 195 -9.75 20.38 6.30
CA SER A 195 -10.06 20.49 7.73
C SER A 195 -10.40 19.14 8.35
N ASP A 196 -10.22 19.03 9.68
CA ASP A 196 -10.63 17.85 10.44
C ASP A 196 -12.12 17.50 10.25
N SER A 197 -12.98 18.53 10.18
CA SER A 197 -14.42 18.34 9.94
C SER A 197 -14.71 17.77 8.55
N GLY A 198 -13.97 18.23 7.52
CA GLY A 198 -14.08 17.70 6.17
C GLY A 198 -13.62 16.26 6.08
N LEU A 199 -12.51 15.91 6.74
CA LEU A 199 -12.05 14.53 6.83
C LEU A 199 -13.06 13.63 7.53
N LYS A 200 -13.66 14.06 8.64
CA LYS A 200 -14.69 13.28 9.34
C LYS A 200 -15.91 13.02 8.47
N ALA A 201 -16.38 14.01 7.71
CA ALA A 201 -17.49 13.85 6.78
C ALA A 201 -17.16 12.88 5.63
N LEU A 202 -15.93 12.96 5.10
CA LEU A 202 -15.41 12.03 4.10
C LEU A 202 -15.37 10.60 4.63
N LEU A 203 -14.77 10.40 5.81
CA LEU A 203 -14.67 9.09 6.45
C LEU A 203 -16.05 8.52 6.75
N PHE A 204 -16.96 9.32 7.31
CA PHE A 204 -18.34 8.89 7.57
C PHE A 204 -19.01 8.34 6.30
N THR A 205 -18.86 9.05 5.18
CA THR A 205 -19.41 8.66 3.88
C THR A 205 -18.83 7.34 3.37
N LEU A 206 -17.51 7.15 3.47
CA LEU A 206 -16.87 5.93 3.00
C LEU A 206 -17.07 4.74 3.95
N LEU A 207 -17.13 4.97 5.26
CA LEU A 207 -17.39 3.92 6.26
C LEU A 207 -18.78 3.29 6.07
N ASP A 208 -19.80 4.08 5.70
CA ASP A 208 -21.15 3.56 5.43
C ASP A 208 -21.20 2.55 4.25
N THR A 209 -20.21 2.60 3.35
CA THR A 209 -20.12 1.64 2.25
C THR A 209 -19.74 0.24 2.71
N GLY A 210 -19.04 0.12 3.84
CA GLY A 210 -18.40 -1.11 4.31
C GLY A 210 -17.13 -1.51 3.55
N VAL A 211 -16.73 -0.78 2.51
CA VAL A 211 -15.45 -1.00 1.80
C VAL A 211 -14.29 -0.47 2.63
N VAL A 212 -14.47 0.73 3.19
CA VAL A 212 -13.53 1.35 4.13
C VAL A 212 -14.01 1.05 5.54
N THR A 213 -13.08 0.71 6.43
CA THR A 213 -13.34 0.44 7.84
C THR A 213 -12.37 1.20 8.73
N MET A 214 -12.70 1.34 10.01
CA MET A 214 -11.82 1.95 11.01
C MET A 214 -11.74 1.05 12.24
N SER A 215 -10.52 0.64 12.60
CA SER A 215 -10.25 -0.16 13.80
C SER A 215 -9.03 0.38 14.52
N CYS A 216 -9.09 0.49 15.85
CA CYS A 216 -7.98 1.01 16.66
C CYS A 216 -7.40 2.36 16.18
N GLY A 217 -8.24 3.25 15.62
CA GLY A 217 -7.81 4.55 15.09
C GLY A 217 -7.08 4.50 13.74
N LEU A 218 -7.12 3.34 13.07
CA LEU A 218 -6.56 3.11 11.75
C LEU A 218 -7.68 2.91 10.74
N VAL A 219 -7.64 3.71 9.67
CA VAL A 219 -8.53 3.61 8.51
C VAL A 219 -7.94 2.61 7.51
N THR A 220 -8.76 1.65 7.07
CA THR A 220 -8.32 0.53 6.25
C THR A 220 -9.32 0.16 5.15
N ILE A 221 -8.87 -0.64 4.18
CA ILE A 221 -9.76 -1.41 3.30
C ILE A 221 -9.53 -2.87 3.63
N GLU A 222 -10.58 -3.58 4.03
CA GLU A 222 -10.45 -5.02 4.29
C GLU A 222 -10.07 -5.74 2.99
N GLN A 223 -9.24 -6.78 3.11
CA GLN A 223 -8.65 -7.47 1.96
C GLN A 223 -9.68 -7.98 0.95
N VAL A 224 -10.85 -8.37 1.44
CA VAL A 224 -11.94 -8.87 0.59
C VAL A 224 -12.52 -7.76 -0.29
N TYR A 225 -12.43 -6.49 0.11
CA TYR A 225 -12.96 -5.34 -0.63
C TYR A 225 -11.90 -4.59 -1.45
N ILE A 226 -10.63 -4.98 -1.39
CA ILE A 226 -9.56 -4.43 -2.26
C ILE A 226 -9.93 -4.49 -3.76
N PRO A 227 -10.57 -5.55 -4.30
CA PRO A 227 -11.01 -5.57 -5.69
C PRO A 227 -11.95 -4.42 -6.06
N ILE A 228 -12.83 -4.00 -5.14
CA ILE A 228 -13.74 -2.87 -5.37
C ILE A 228 -12.93 -1.58 -5.51
N ALA A 229 -11.96 -1.37 -4.61
CA ALA A 229 -11.09 -0.19 -4.64
C ALA A 229 -10.27 -0.13 -5.93
N VAL A 230 -9.63 -1.25 -6.30
CA VAL A 230 -8.84 -1.37 -7.53
C VAL A 230 -9.70 -1.14 -8.78
N PHE A 231 -10.93 -1.67 -8.80
CA PHE A 231 -11.88 -1.43 -9.89
C PHE A 231 -12.15 0.07 -10.08
N PHE A 232 -12.45 0.81 -9.01
CA PHE A 232 -12.73 2.24 -9.11
C PHE A 232 -11.50 3.09 -9.41
N VAL A 233 -10.33 2.74 -8.87
CA VAL A 233 -9.06 3.37 -9.24
C VAL A 233 -8.83 3.24 -10.74
N ARG A 234 -9.04 2.04 -11.32
CA ARG A 234 -8.96 1.84 -12.77
C ARG A 234 -10.02 2.66 -13.50
N ALA A 235 -11.28 2.54 -13.11
CA ALA A 235 -12.41 3.14 -13.85
C ALA A 235 -12.40 4.68 -13.83
N LYS A 236 -11.90 5.29 -12.76
CA LYS A 236 -11.96 6.75 -12.55
C LYS A 236 -10.61 7.45 -12.69
N LEU A 237 -9.49 6.77 -12.39
CA LEU A 237 -8.14 7.33 -12.53
C LEU A 237 -7.37 6.76 -13.74
N GLY A 238 -7.89 5.74 -14.42
CA GLY A 238 -7.24 5.12 -15.57
C GLY A 238 -6.03 4.25 -15.23
N VAL A 239 -5.79 3.95 -13.95
CA VAL A 239 -4.64 3.16 -13.51
C VAL A 239 -5.07 1.71 -13.24
N ASP A 240 -4.63 0.77 -14.08
CA ASP A 240 -4.89 -0.65 -13.88
C ASP A 240 -3.82 -1.31 -13.02
N LEU A 241 -4.07 -1.34 -11.70
CA LEU A 241 -3.13 -1.90 -10.73
C LEU A 241 -2.93 -3.41 -10.88
N ILE A 242 -3.96 -4.15 -11.32
CA ILE A 242 -3.83 -5.59 -11.58
C ILE A 242 -2.88 -5.80 -12.75
N GLN A 243 -3.08 -5.09 -13.86
CA GLN A 243 -2.23 -5.22 -15.03
C GLN A 243 -0.79 -4.81 -14.72
N LEU A 244 -0.60 -3.70 -13.99
CA LEU A 244 0.73 -3.24 -13.60
C LEU A 244 1.48 -4.30 -12.79
N SER A 245 0.81 -4.96 -11.84
CA SER A 245 1.39 -5.94 -10.93
C SER A 245 1.55 -7.35 -11.51
N GLN A 246 0.90 -7.67 -12.64
CA GLN A 246 0.83 -9.02 -13.18
C GLN A 246 2.20 -9.65 -13.49
N ARG A 247 3.22 -8.83 -13.77
CA ARG A 247 4.58 -9.31 -14.07
C ARG A 247 5.22 -10.08 -12.90
N TRP A 248 4.78 -9.84 -11.67
CA TRP A 248 5.39 -10.41 -10.46
C TRP A 248 4.52 -11.47 -9.78
N VAL A 249 3.47 -11.96 -10.46
CA VAL A 249 2.55 -13.00 -9.95
C VAL A 249 2.47 -14.15 -10.94
#